data_AF-A0A5E7Y781-F1
#
_entry.id   AF-A0A5E7Y781-F1
#
_cell.length_a   1.000
_cell.length_b   1.000
_cell.length_c   1.000
_cell.angle_alpha   90.00
_cell.angle_beta   90.00
_cell.angle_gamma   90.00
#
_symmetry.space_group_name_H-M   'P 1'
#
loop_
_entity.id
_entity.type
_entity.pdbx_description
1 polymer ?
#
loop_
_entity_poly.entity_id
_entity_poly.type
_entity_poly.pdbx_seq_one_letter_code
_entity_poly.pdbx_strand_id
1 'polypeptide(L)'
;MRISEFEFDEKSIGKVKEEMKALDSTYVINETDDNSDDYLEFLFVGKHNGAEMLFDAALYTLQLHHESELYDEAEKQAMKRFPEYRDLVNKGIEIREGVLPAKLEEEIGIFITETMLDLEEEESVKVKEHMELDEELEARVGIDVCLNVDKVTPAVVEKFISDFNSGQLRLDPTLYSFESDESDD
;
A
#
# COMPACT_ATOMS: atom_id res chain seq x y z
N MET A 1 16.12 -10.20 19.56
CA MET A 1 16.33 -8.74 19.54
C MET A 1 15.39 -8.24 18.47
N ARG A 2 14.27 -7.64 18.86
CA ARG A 2 13.29 -7.07 17.92
C ARG A 2 13.91 -5.78 17.38
N ILE A 3 14.13 -5.72 16.07
CA ILE A 3 14.44 -4.48 15.39
C ILE A 3 13.10 -3.73 15.35
N SER A 4 13.01 -2.63 16.09
CA SER A 4 11.84 -1.75 16.16
C SER A 4 11.85 -0.79 14.99
N GLU A 5 10.67 -0.34 14.54
CA GLU A 5 10.34 0.71 13.53
C GLU A 5 11.18 2.02 13.55
N PHE A 6 12.15 2.16 14.44
CA PHE A 6 13.01 3.34 14.62
C PHE A 6 14.30 3.38 13.79
N GLU A 7 14.69 2.31 13.07
CA GLU A 7 15.88 2.38 12.20
C GLU A 7 15.64 3.13 10.87
N PHE A 8 14.41 3.57 10.62
CA PHE A 8 14.08 4.40 9.46
C PHE A 8 14.74 5.78 9.50
N ASP A 9 15.13 6.31 10.66
CA ASP A 9 15.70 7.66 10.78
C ASP A 9 17.19 7.75 10.33
N GLU A 10 17.88 6.63 10.11
CA GLU A 10 19.36 6.65 10.05
C GLU A 10 20.01 6.61 8.65
N LYS A 11 19.22 6.38 7.58
CA LYS A 11 19.74 6.31 6.21
C LYS A 11 19.78 7.71 5.57
N SER A 12 20.99 8.24 5.40
CA SER A 12 21.25 9.44 4.59
C SER A 12 21.40 9.07 3.11
N ILE A 13 21.21 10.04 2.22
CA ILE A 13 21.41 9.86 0.77
C ILE A 13 22.78 9.24 0.42
N GLY A 14 23.83 9.56 1.19
CA GLY A 14 25.16 9.00 1.00
C GLY A 14 25.22 7.50 1.30
N LYS A 15 24.65 7.07 2.43
CA LYS A 15 24.60 5.65 2.83
C LYS A 15 23.81 4.82 1.81
N VAL A 16 22.65 5.32 1.39
CA VAL A 16 21.79 4.63 0.40
C VAL A 16 22.53 4.45 -0.93
N LYS A 17 23.25 5.47 -1.41
CA LYS A 17 24.07 5.36 -2.63
C LYS A 17 25.19 4.34 -2.52
N GLU A 18 25.84 4.24 -1.36
CA GLU A 18 26.89 3.24 -1.14
C GLU A 18 26.32 1.82 -1.19
N GLU A 19 25.14 1.61 -0.59
CA GLU A 19 24.42 0.34 -0.58
C GLU A 19 23.94 -0.04 -2.00
N MET A 20 23.30 0.89 -2.72
CA MET A 20 22.94 0.74 -4.14
C MET A 20 24.14 0.30 -4.99
N LYS A 21 25.30 0.94 -4.80
CA LYS A 21 26.53 0.60 -5.51
C LYS A 21 27.08 -0.78 -5.13
N ALA A 22 26.97 -1.17 -3.87
CA ALA A 22 27.41 -2.48 -3.40
C ALA A 22 26.54 -3.62 -3.95
N LEU A 23 25.24 -3.34 -4.16
CA LEU A 23 24.26 -4.28 -4.69
C LEU A 23 24.16 -4.27 -6.22
N ASP A 24 24.82 -3.34 -6.91
CA ASP A 24 24.64 -3.07 -8.34
C ASP A 24 23.16 -2.82 -8.71
N SER A 25 22.46 -2.08 -7.85
CA SER A 25 21.01 -1.79 -7.94
C SER A 25 20.72 -0.29 -8.00
N THR A 26 19.54 0.07 -8.52
CA THR A 26 19.04 1.46 -8.55
C THR A 26 18.22 1.84 -7.32
N TYR A 27 17.98 0.89 -6.41
CA TYR A 27 17.22 1.05 -5.18
C TYR A 27 17.72 0.10 -4.08
N VAL A 28 17.26 0.34 -2.86
CA VAL A 28 17.47 -0.51 -1.69
C VAL A 28 16.10 -0.87 -1.13
N ILE A 29 15.82 -2.17 -1.01
CA ILE A 29 14.56 -2.64 -0.40
C ILE A 29 14.58 -2.30 1.09
N ASN A 30 13.47 -1.78 1.59
CA ASN A 30 13.20 -1.75 3.02
C ASN A 30 12.69 -3.13 3.42
N GLU A 31 13.43 -3.91 4.20
CA GLU A 31 12.96 -5.23 4.65
C GLU A 31 11.88 -5.08 5.74
N THR A 32 10.61 -5.01 5.31
CA THR A 32 9.43 -5.09 6.18
C THR A 32 8.74 -6.44 6.04
N ASP A 33 7.98 -6.82 7.06
CA ASP A 33 7.14 -8.02 7.02
C ASP A 33 5.95 -7.86 6.05
N ASP A 34 5.67 -6.64 5.59
CA ASP A 34 4.56 -6.31 4.68
C ASP A 34 4.93 -6.49 3.19
N ASN A 35 6.21 -6.56 2.86
CA ASN A 35 6.66 -6.80 1.49
C ASN A 35 6.13 -8.13 0.95
N SER A 36 5.57 -8.08 -0.26
CA SER A 36 4.94 -9.21 -0.94
C SER A 36 5.13 -9.11 -2.45
N ASP A 37 4.46 -10.00 -3.20
CA ASP A 37 4.39 -9.89 -4.66
C ASP A 37 3.54 -8.68 -5.10
N ASP A 38 2.69 -8.13 -4.22
CA ASP A 38 1.75 -7.05 -4.53
C ASP A 38 2.12 -5.70 -3.91
N TYR A 39 3.11 -5.68 -3.01
CA TYR A 39 3.54 -4.51 -2.26
C TYR A 39 5.05 -4.54 -2.01
N LEU A 40 5.75 -3.43 -2.24
CA LEU A 40 7.17 -3.31 -1.91
C LEU A 40 7.50 -1.91 -1.41
N GLU A 41 8.18 -1.85 -0.27
CA GLU A 41 8.84 -0.64 0.21
C GLU A 41 10.32 -0.60 -0.19
N PHE A 42 10.76 0.53 -0.74
CA PHE A 42 12.14 0.73 -1.12
C PHE A 42 12.57 2.20 -1.11
N LEU A 43 13.87 2.38 -0.92
CA LEU A 43 14.55 3.65 -1.00
C LEU A 43 15.24 3.79 -2.35
N PHE A 44 15.12 4.96 -2.98
CA PHE A 44 15.91 5.28 -4.16
C PHE A 44 16.31 6.76 -4.18
N VAL A 45 17.35 7.08 -4.95
CA VAL A 45 17.77 8.46 -5.14
C VAL A 45 17.19 9.00 -6.44
N GLY A 46 16.54 10.15 -6.33
CA GLY A 46 15.98 10.84 -7.48
C GLY A 46 16.23 12.34 -7.47
N LYS A 47 15.58 13.05 -8.38
CA LYS A 47 15.62 14.51 -8.44
C LYS A 47 14.25 15.11 -8.22
N HIS A 48 14.13 15.97 -7.21
CA HIS A 48 12.94 16.78 -6.95
C HIS A 48 13.31 18.26 -6.94
N ASN A 49 12.56 19.11 -7.65
CA ASN A 49 12.82 20.56 -7.71
C ASN A 49 14.28 20.95 -8.05
N GLY A 50 14.97 20.11 -8.85
CA GLY A 50 16.37 20.32 -9.24
C GLY A 50 17.41 19.96 -8.17
N ALA A 51 16.97 19.54 -6.98
CA ALA A 51 17.81 18.98 -5.94
C ALA A 51 17.77 17.45 -5.98
N GLU A 52 18.87 16.84 -5.55
CA GLU A 52 18.92 15.40 -5.36
C GLU A 52 18.27 15.07 -4.01
N MET A 53 17.32 14.14 -4.01
CA MET A 53 16.53 13.77 -2.85
C MET A 53 16.53 12.25 -2.67
N LEU A 54 16.41 11.83 -1.41
CA LEU A 54 16.14 10.45 -1.06
C LEU A 54 14.62 10.27 -1.03
N PHE A 55 14.12 9.32 -1.82
CA PHE A 55 12.72 8.95 -1.85
C PHE A 55 12.50 7.66 -1.08
N ASP A 56 11.42 7.65 -0.30
CA ASP A 56 10.92 6.52 0.46
C ASP A 56 9.61 6.10 -0.19
N ALA A 57 9.62 4.98 -0.91
CA ALA A 57 8.54 4.62 -1.82
C ALA A 57 7.86 3.32 -1.40
N ALA A 58 6.54 3.36 -1.31
CA ALA A 58 5.66 2.20 -1.28
C ALA A 58 5.05 2.03 -2.69
N LEU A 59 5.40 0.93 -3.36
CA LEU A 59 4.81 0.56 -4.66
C LEU A 59 3.90 -0.63 -4.49
N TYR A 60 2.68 -0.52 -4.99
CA TYR A 60 1.69 -1.58 -4.89
C TYR A 60 0.84 -1.74 -6.15
N THR A 61 0.27 -2.93 -6.29
CA THR A 61 -0.60 -3.27 -7.41
C THR A 61 -1.94 -2.56 -7.29
N LEU A 62 -2.54 -2.28 -8.45
CA LEU A 62 -3.87 -1.68 -8.52
C LEU A 62 -4.95 -2.63 -7.98
N GLN A 63 -4.72 -3.94 -8.05
CA GLN A 63 -5.57 -4.95 -7.44
C GLN A 63 -5.56 -4.85 -5.90
N LEU A 64 -4.37 -4.79 -5.27
CA LEU A 64 -4.27 -4.61 -3.82
C LEU A 64 -4.96 -3.32 -3.35
N HIS A 65 -4.84 -2.25 -4.12
CA HIS A 65 -5.55 -1.00 -3.82
C HIS A 65 -7.08 -1.16 -3.92
N HIS A 66 -7.58 -1.88 -4.93
CA HIS A 66 -9.01 -2.17 -5.06
C HIS A 66 -9.56 -2.97 -3.88
N GLU A 67 -8.83 -4.00 -3.45
CA GLU A 67 -9.17 -4.82 -2.28
C GLU A 67 -9.25 -3.96 -1.00
N SER A 68 -8.30 -3.03 -0.83
CA SER A 68 -8.31 -2.07 0.28
C SER A 68 -9.55 -1.16 0.25
N GLU A 69 -9.90 -0.61 -0.92
CA GLU A 69 -11.08 0.27 -1.06
C GLU A 69 -12.41 -0.49 -0.86
N LEU A 70 -12.48 -1.76 -1.30
CA LEU A 70 -13.61 -2.65 -1.02
C LEU A 70 -13.78 -2.90 0.48
N TYR A 71 -12.69 -3.24 1.17
CA TYR A 71 -12.70 -3.45 2.61
C TYR A 71 -13.14 -2.18 3.34
N ASP A 72 -12.60 -1.02 2.97
CA ASP A 72 -12.94 0.27 3.58
C ASP A 72 -14.43 0.62 3.44
N GLU A 73 -15.03 0.36 2.27
CA GLU A 73 -16.47 0.60 2.09
C GLU A 73 -17.32 -0.43 2.85
N ALA A 74 -16.91 -1.70 2.86
CA ALA A 74 -17.57 -2.74 3.65
C ALA A 74 -17.50 -2.46 5.16
N GLU A 75 -16.35 -2.00 5.66
CA GLU A 75 -16.16 -1.61 7.06
C GLU A 75 -17.06 -0.42 7.44
N LYS A 76 -17.17 0.58 6.55
CA LYS A 76 -18.13 1.70 6.75
C LYS A 76 -19.57 1.21 6.86
N GLN A 77 -19.94 0.17 6.11
CA GLN A 77 -21.28 -0.43 6.23
C GLN A 77 -21.43 -1.24 7.53
N ALA A 78 -20.41 -2.00 7.92
CA ALA A 78 -20.39 -2.74 9.19
C ALA A 78 -20.53 -1.79 10.38
N MET A 79 -19.82 -0.65 10.36
CA MET A 79 -19.94 0.39 11.39
C MET A 79 -21.34 1.01 11.51
N LYS A 80 -22.11 1.06 10.42
CA LYS A 80 -23.53 1.49 10.48
C LYS A 80 -24.40 0.43 11.15
N ARG A 81 -24.09 -0.86 10.93
CA ARG A 81 -24.87 -2.01 11.40
C ARG A 81 -24.57 -2.42 12.85
N PHE A 82 -23.31 -2.29 13.28
CA PHE A 82 -22.78 -2.76 14.55
C PHE A 82 -22.21 -1.60 15.38
N PRO A 83 -23.01 -0.97 16.26
CA PRO A 83 -22.57 0.18 17.03
C PRO A 83 -21.37 -0.09 17.95
N GLU A 84 -21.28 -1.30 18.52
CA GLU A 84 -20.17 -1.71 19.40
C GLU A 84 -18.84 -1.73 18.63
N TYR A 85 -18.86 -2.24 17.40
CA TYR A 85 -17.71 -2.23 16.49
C TYR A 85 -17.30 -0.82 16.11
N ARG A 86 -18.26 0.00 15.64
CA ARG A 86 -18.03 1.41 15.31
C ARG A 86 -17.40 2.19 16.47
N ASP A 87 -17.85 1.96 17.69
CA ASP A 87 -17.33 2.66 18.86
C ASP A 87 -15.89 2.26 19.21
N LEU A 88 -15.44 1.06 18.80
CA LEU A 88 -14.04 0.62 18.91
C LEU A 88 -13.18 1.20 17.80
N VAL A 89 -13.63 1.11 16.54
CA VAL A 89 -12.92 1.69 15.38
C VAL A 89 -12.71 3.19 15.57
N ASN A 90 -13.73 3.94 15.99
CA ASN A 90 -13.62 5.38 16.27
C ASN A 90 -12.64 5.73 17.41
N LYS A 91 -12.29 4.77 18.27
CA LYS A 91 -11.29 4.95 19.33
C LYS A 91 -9.89 4.52 18.87
N GLY A 92 -9.73 4.08 17.62
CA GLY A 92 -8.49 3.50 17.12
C GLY A 92 -8.14 2.19 17.83
N ILE A 93 -9.13 1.45 18.33
CA ILE A 93 -8.88 0.17 18.96
C ILE A 93 -8.80 -0.89 17.87
N GLU A 94 -7.60 -1.47 17.72
CA GLU A 94 -7.35 -2.64 16.89
C GLU A 94 -8.29 -3.79 17.29
N ILE A 95 -9.01 -4.32 16.30
CA ILE A 95 -9.97 -5.41 16.49
C ILE A 95 -9.18 -6.71 16.39
N ARG A 96 -9.02 -7.36 17.54
CA ARG A 96 -8.30 -8.63 17.69
C ARG A 96 -9.04 -9.54 18.65
N GLU A 97 -8.62 -10.82 18.70
CA GLU A 97 -9.24 -11.84 19.52
C GLU A 97 -9.48 -11.35 20.97
N GLY A 98 -10.74 -11.44 21.40
CA GLY A 98 -11.15 -11.09 22.77
C GLY A 98 -11.47 -9.62 23.01
N VAL A 99 -11.36 -8.74 21.99
CA VAL A 99 -11.87 -7.35 22.06
C VAL A 99 -13.40 -7.33 22.00
N LEU A 100 -13.98 -8.17 21.16
CA LEU A 100 -15.42 -8.39 21.03
C LEU A 100 -15.80 -9.79 21.50
N PRO A 101 -17.07 -10.03 21.87
CA PRO A 101 -17.57 -11.39 22.03
C PRO A 101 -17.39 -12.17 20.73
N ALA A 102 -16.81 -13.38 20.78
CA ALA A 102 -16.45 -14.16 19.58
C ALA A 102 -17.57 -14.29 18.54
N LYS A 103 -18.83 -14.48 18.99
CA LYS A 103 -19.98 -14.56 18.08
C LYS A 103 -20.24 -13.26 17.33
N LEU A 104 -20.03 -12.11 17.97
CA LEU A 104 -20.22 -10.80 17.35
C LEU A 104 -19.07 -10.50 16.39
N GLU A 105 -17.84 -10.86 16.76
CA GLU A 105 -16.66 -10.78 15.88
C GLU A 105 -16.87 -11.59 14.59
N GLU A 106 -17.36 -12.84 14.71
CA GLU A 106 -17.73 -13.68 13.58
C GLU A 106 -18.85 -13.06 12.73
N GLU A 107 -19.92 -12.53 13.35
CA GLU A 107 -21.03 -11.89 12.64
C GLU A 107 -20.58 -10.64 11.86
N ILE A 108 -19.65 -9.85 12.42
CA ILE A 108 -19.07 -8.68 11.75
C ILE A 108 -18.19 -9.13 10.58
N GLY A 109 -17.34 -10.14 10.78
CA GLY A 109 -16.47 -10.68 9.74
C GLY A 109 -17.27 -11.19 8.53
N ILE A 110 -18.30 -12.02 8.78
CA ILE A 110 -19.19 -12.50 7.72
C ILE A 110 -19.87 -11.33 7.01
N PHE A 111 -20.38 -10.34 7.75
CA PHE A 111 -21.03 -9.18 7.15
C PHE A 111 -20.08 -8.37 6.24
N ILE A 112 -18.82 -8.15 6.68
CA ILE A 112 -17.83 -7.44 5.86
C ILE A 112 -17.55 -8.24 4.58
N THR A 113 -17.29 -9.55 4.70
CA THR A 113 -17.05 -10.42 3.54
C THR A 113 -18.21 -10.43 2.55
N GLU A 114 -19.45 -10.64 3.03
CA GLU A 114 -20.65 -10.60 2.18
C GLU A 114 -20.81 -9.23 1.51
N THR A 115 -20.55 -8.14 2.24
CA THR A 115 -20.64 -6.79 1.69
C THR A 115 -19.57 -6.54 0.62
N MET A 116 -18.35 -7.06 0.80
CA MET A 116 -17.29 -6.94 -0.21
C MET A 116 -17.69 -7.66 -1.51
N LEU A 117 -18.22 -8.88 -1.41
CA LEU A 117 -18.72 -9.64 -2.57
C LEU A 117 -19.84 -8.87 -3.29
N ASP A 118 -20.82 -8.35 -2.56
CA ASP A 118 -21.90 -7.53 -3.15
C ASP A 118 -21.34 -6.29 -3.88
N LEU A 119 -20.37 -5.59 -3.27
CA LEU A 119 -19.75 -4.39 -3.86
C LEU A 119 -18.94 -4.71 -5.12
N GLU A 120 -18.30 -5.87 -5.14
CA GLU A 120 -17.51 -6.39 -6.26
C GLU A 120 -18.41 -6.81 -7.43
N GLU A 121 -19.44 -7.62 -7.18
CA GLU A 121 -20.47 -8.03 -8.16
C GLU A 121 -21.16 -6.82 -8.81
N GLU A 122 -21.38 -5.75 -8.04
CA GLU A 122 -21.99 -4.51 -8.53
C GLU A 122 -21.00 -3.57 -9.27
N GLU A 123 -19.71 -3.92 -9.34
CA GLU A 123 -18.60 -3.04 -9.78
C GLU A 123 -18.67 -1.64 -9.15
N SER A 124 -19.08 -1.57 -7.88
CA SER A 124 -19.40 -0.32 -7.20
C SER A 124 -18.16 0.48 -6.78
N VAL A 125 -17.03 -0.23 -6.61
CA VAL A 125 -15.71 0.33 -6.30
C VAL A 125 -14.84 0.25 -7.55
N LYS A 126 -14.30 1.39 -7.96
CA LYS A 126 -13.39 1.50 -9.11
C LYS A 126 -12.16 2.30 -8.75
N VAL A 127 -11.01 1.79 -9.14
CA VAL A 127 -9.70 2.37 -8.86
C VAL A 127 -8.97 2.71 -10.16
N LYS A 128 -7.92 3.51 -10.06
CA LYS A 128 -7.01 3.82 -11.18
C LYS A 128 -5.60 3.99 -10.64
N GLU A 129 -4.62 3.89 -11.53
CA GLU A 129 -3.25 4.21 -11.17
C GLU A 129 -3.14 5.63 -10.61
N HIS A 130 -2.35 5.77 -9.56
CA HIS A 130 -2.09 7.05 -8.92
C HIS A 130 -0.68 7.06 -8.32
N MET A 131 -0.18 8.27 -8.09
CA MET A 131 1.07 8.49 -7.38
C MET A 131 0.89 9.75 -6.53
N GLU A 132 1.17 9.63 -5.24
CA GLU A 132 1.11 10.71 -4.28
C GLU A 132 2.49 10.97 -3.69
N LEU A 133 2.81 12.24 -3.46
CA LEU A 133 4.07 12.65 -2.87
C LEU A 133 3.78 13.25 -1.50
N ASP A 134 4.49 12.78 -0.48
CA ASP A 134 4.51 13.36 0.85
C ASP A 134 5.84 14.09 1.08
N GLU A 135 5.79 15.43 1.07
CA GLU A 135 6.93 16.32 1.32
C GLU A 135 7.06 16.73 2.80
N GLU A 136 6.23 16.21 3.70
CA GLU A 136 6.26 16.56 5.13
C GLU A 136 7.40 15.87 5.90
N LEU A 137 8.08 14.90 5.28
CA LEU A 137 9.23 14.22 5.86
C LEU A 137 10.50 15.08 5.77
N GLU A 138 11.02 15.54 6.90
CA GLU A 138 12.30 16.26 6.93
C GLU A 138 13.42 15.34 6.39
N ALA A 139 14.07 15.74 5.29
CA ALA A 139 15.18 15.07 4.59
C ALA A 139 14.85 13.87 3.67
N ARG A 140 13.57 13.51 3.48
CA ARG A 140 13.12 12.52 2.48
C ARG A 140 11.84 13.00 1.80
N VAL A 141 11.42 12.31 0.75
CA VAL A 141 10.10 12.51 0.14
C VAL A 141 9.42 11.15 0.09
N GLY A 142 8.28 11.04 0.74
CA GLY A 142 7.43 9.84 0.69
C GLY A 142 6.78 9.74 -0.70
N ILE A 143 6.69 8.53 -1.24
CA ILE A 143 5.94 8.24 -2.45
C ILE A 143 5.04 7.04 -2.21
N ASP A 144 3.74 7.23 -2.42
CA ASP A 144 2.81 6.12 -2.63
C ASP A 144 2.55 6.00 -4.12
N VAL A 145 2.80 4.84 -4.70
CA VAL A 145 2.60 4.60 -6.13
C VAL A 145 1.83 3.31 -6.38
N CYS A 146 0.67 3.47 -7.00
CA CYS A 146 -0.24 2.40 -7.36
C CYS A 146 -0.21 2.18 -8.88
N LEU A 147 0.19 0.98 -9.32
CA LEU A 147 0.33 0.64 -10.74
C LEU A 147 -0.53 -0.56 -11.12
N ASN A 148 -1.09 -0.54 -12.32
CA ASN A 148 -1.82 -1.68 -12.88
C ASN A 148 -0.83 -2.70 -13.47
N VAL A 149 -0.25 -3.50 -12.58
CA VAL A 149 0.67 -4.59 -12.88
C VAL A 149 0.27 -5.80 -12.06
N ASP A 150 0.50 -7.01 -12.58
CA ASP A 150 0.15 -8.24 -11.87
C ASP A 150 0.96 -8.43 -10.59
N LYS A 151 2.23 -8.00 -10.57
CA LYS A 151 3.16 -8.13 -9.44
C LYS A 151 4.20 -7.03 -9.42
N VAL A 152 4.64 -6.65 -8.23
CA VAL A 152 5.75 -5.73 -7.96
C VAL A 152 7.10 -6.44 -8.13
N THR A 153 7.45 -6.71 -9.40
CA THR A 153 8.74 -7.32 -9.74
C THR A 153 9.88 -6.30 -9.76
N PRO A 154 11.15 -6.73 -9.66
CA PRO A 154 12.30 -5.83 -9.81
C PRO A 154 12.28 -4.99 -11.09
N ALA A 155 11.78 -5.57 -12.20
CA ALA A 155 11.66 -4.85 -13.48
C ALA A 155 10.61 -3.73 -13.43
N VAL A 156 9.52 -3.90 -12.66
CA VAL A 156 8.52 -2.85 -12.43
C VAL A 156 9.13 -1.72 -11.63
N VAL A 157 9.86 -2.03 -10.56
CA VAL A 157 10.54 -1.05 -9.70
C VAL A 157 11.58 -0.25 -10.49
N GLU A 158 12.44 -0.91 -11.26
CA GLU A 158 13.45 -0.24 -12.09
C GLU A 158 12.82 0.67 -13.15
N LYS A 159 11.73 0.19 -13.79
CA LYS A 159 11.00 0.99 -14.78
C LYS A 159 10.37 2.22 -14.12
N PHE A 160 9.72 2.05 -12.98
CA PHE A 160 9.15 3.15 -12.21
C PHE A 160 10.22 4.21 -11.88
N ILE A 161 11.35 3.80 -11.30
CA ILE A 161 12.45 4.72 -10.93
C ILE A 161 12.99 5.45 -12.16
N SER A 162 13.18 4.74 -13.27
CA SER A 162 13.66 5.33 -14.53
C SER A 162 12.67 6.37 -15.08
N ASP A 163 11.39 6.03 -15.13
CA ASP A 163 10.34 6.89 -15.68
C ASP A 163 10.10 8.10 -14.78
N PHE A 164 10.10 7.90 -13.46
CA PHE A 164 10.00 8.97 -12.46
C PHE A 164 11.16 9.96 -12.60
N ASN A 165 12.41 9.47 -12.57
CA ASN A 165 13.60 10.34 -12.63
C ASN A 165 13.78 11.05 -13.98
N SER A 166 13.26 10.49 -15.06
CA SER A 166 13.28 11.12 -16.38
C SER A 166 12.11 12.07 -16.65
N GLY A 167 11.15 12.16 -15.71
CA GLY A 167 9.92 12.93 -15.89
C GLY A 167 9.01 12.37 -16.97
N GLN A 168 9.08 11.07 -17.24
CA GLN A 168 8.33 10.37 -18.28
C GLN A 168 7.27 9.42 -17.72
N LEU A 169 7.14 9.31 -16.39
CA LEU A 169 6.08 8.54 -15.76
C LEU A 169 4.71 8.97 -16.27
N ARG A 170 3.94 8.01 -16.78
CA ARG A 170 2.57 8.20 -17.26
C ARG A 170 1.71 7.14 -16.60
N LEU A 171 0.78 7.60 -15.79
CA LEU A 171 -0.21 6.76 -15.13
C LEU A 171 -1.40 6.53 -16.06
N ASP A 172 -1.94 5.32 -16.02
CA ASP A 172 -3.14 4.94 -16.75
C ASP A 172 -4.39 5.58 -16.10
N PRO A 173 -5.12 6.46 -16.81
CA PRO A 173 -6.32 7.09 -16.27
C PRO A 173 -7.56 6.18 -16.27
N THR A 174 -7.46 4.96 -16.81
CA THR A 174 -8.56 3.99 -16.89
C THR A 174 -9.03 3.60 -15.48
N LEU A 175 -10.35 3.51 -15.31
CA LEU A 175 -10.96 3.00 -14.09
C LEU A 175 -11.13 1.48 -14.19
N TYR A 176 -10.58 0.76 -13.23
CA TYR A 176 -10.60 -0.69 -13.12
C TYR A 176 -11.47 -1.12 -11.94
N SER A 177 -12.11 -2.29 -12.09
CA SER A 177 -12.65 -3.10 -11.00
C SER A 177 -12.03 -4.48 -11.17
N PHE A 178 -11.75 -5.14 -10.06
CA PHE A 178 -11.23 -6.51 -10.04
C PHE A 178 -12.31 -7.43 -9.48
N GLU A 179 -12.29 -8.68 -9.93
CA GLU A 179 -13.11 -9.74 -9.37
C GLU A 179 -12.17 -10.76 -8.72
N SER A 180 -12.49 -11.16 -7.50
CA SER A 180 -11.84 -12.23 -6.76
C SER A 180 -12.27 -13.55 -7.39
N ASP A 181 -11.32 -14.43 -7.72
CA ASP A 181 -11.65 -15.76 -8.21
C ASP A 181 -12.40 -16.54 -7.11
N GLU A 182 -13.73 -16.68 -7.21
CA GLU A 182 -14.55 -17.51 -6.31
C GLU A 182 -14.20 -19.02 -6.41
N SER A 183 -13.26 -19.40 -7.28
CA SER A 183 -12.90 -20.79 -7.55
C SER A 183 -11.85 -21.33 -6.57
N ASP A 184 -12.19 -21.42 -5.29
CA ASP A 184 -11.62 -22.41 -4.38
C ASP A 184 -12.71 -23.47 -4.09
N ASP A 185 -12.80 -24.47 -4.99
CA ASP A 185 -13.53 -25.75 -4.81
C ASP A 185 -12.80 -26.68 -3.82
#